data_AF-A0AAI9YW26-F1
#
_entry.id   AF-A0AAI9YW26-F1
#
_cell.length_a   1.000
_cell.length_b   1.000
_cell.length_c   1.000
_cell.angle_alpha   90.00
_cell.angle_beta   90.00
_cell.angle_gamma   90.00
#
_symmetry.space_group_name_H-M   'P 1'
#
loop_
_entity.id
_entity.type
_entity.pdbx_description
1 polymer ?
#
loop_
_entity_poly.entity_id
_entity_poly.type
_entity_poly.pdbx_seq_one_letter_code
_entity_poly.pdbx_strand_id
1 'polypeptide(L)'
;MKIESPTTARLRHRKDWPSWLIQLKFQAHQHDIWEYIDPSAPPNASDPAQRIFHIPKIDELISWRQVQLKEQYSRELRAAYSARAGGSPQQPLPPAPAVVTLDDIREEFKTRLAEYYEAVVERDDIRKEYRTVWNWVHATVDASVLSAARATAAAEDDCSLRGVVRALQGRFGPARDREGSFVWRLFLGRLLVRRTLKRVKALAKDPARRVQPQTYTVPSFLKLPNEMLYHIISFLELHDQFILRQTCKDMQILLQKDWRLLFARLAVSQKLDFLAGLAFTSPNHWVCGGCHLLHRIDTNDVPWHLLRTCPYDTNRACFLSRFDIRESHVQLALKLMRPETAANQEYLKKIMSPFTFEALEFGKFQRESVGTSVDLNLGVVPQRNLATPSDWQSISQESK
;
A
#
# COMPACT_ATOMS: atom_id res chain seq x y z
N MET A 1 -41.93 -11.34 4.80
CA MET A 1 -41.05 -11.72 5.92
C MET A 1 -39.62 -11.43 5.51
N LYS A 2 -38.94 -10.46 6.14
CA LYS A 2 -37.52 -10.18 5.90
C LYS A 2 -36.71 -11.38 6.42
N ILE A 3 -36.01 -12.07 5.54
CA ILE A 3 -35.03 -13.08 5.93
C ILE A 3 -33.84 -12.28 6.45
N GLU A 4 -33.80 -12.05 7.77
CA GLU A 4 -32.64 -11.48 8.43
C GLU A 4 -31.49 -12.48 8.26
N SER A 5 -30.53 -12.13 7.39
CA SER A 5 -29.31 -12.91 7.21
C SER A 5 -28.67 -13.16 8.58
N PRO A 6 -28.26 -14.40 8.87
CA PRO A 6 -27.86 -14.76 10.21
C PRO A 6 -26.61 -13.97 10.64
N THR A 7 -26.76 -13.25 11.76
CA THR A 7 -25.73 -13.08 12.81
C THR A 7 -24.48 -12.23 12.54
N THR A 8 -24.60 -11.05 11.92
CA THR A 8 -23.66 -9.97 12.27
C THR A 8 -24.09 -9.39 13.62
N ALA A 9 -23.32 -9.62 14.69
CA ALA A 9 -23.64 -9.04 15.99
C ALA A 9 -23.62 -7.52 15.86
N ARG A 10 -24.74 -6.87 16.21
CA ARG A 10 -24.82 -5.41 16.22
C ARG A 10 -24.75 -4.92 17.66
N LEU A 11 -23.92 -3.92 17.92
CA LEU A 11 -23.83 -3.29 19.23
C LEU A 11 -24.85 -2.15 19.31
N ARG A 12 -26.05 -2.44 19.82
CA ARG A 12 -27.11 -1.43 20.03
C ARG A 12 -27.36 -1.15 21.50
N HIS A 13 -27.26 -2.19 22.32
CA HIS A 13 -27.58 -2.17 23.73
C HIS A 13 -26.47 -2.82 24.55
N ARG A 14 -26.47 -2.53 25.86
CA ARG A 14 -25.50 -3.07 26.81
C ARG A 14 -25.45 -4.61 26.82
N LYS A 15 -26.60 -5.25 26.64
CA LYS A 15 -26.74 -6.71 26.55
C LYS A 15 -26.03 -7.32 25.34
N ASP A 16 -25.76 -6.54 24.30
CA ASP A 16 -25.12 -7.00 23.07
C ASP A 16 -23.58 -7.03 23.21
N TRP A 17 -23.03 -6.33 24.21
CA TRP A 17 -21.59 -6.17 24.40
C TRP A 17 -20.82 -7.49 24.48
N PRO A 18 -21.20 -8.49 25.30
CA PRO A 18 -20.44 -9.74 25.39
C PRO A 18 -20.37 -10.47 24.05
N SER A 19 -21.48 -10.55 23.32
CA SER A 19 -21.53 -11.21 22.01
C SER A 19 -20.76 -10.43 20.95
N TRP A 20 -20.87 -9.10 20.93
CA TRP A 20 -20.15 -8.24 20.01
C TRP A 20 -18.63 -8.29 20.24
N LEU A 21 -18.18 -8.25 21.50
CA LEU A 21 -16.77 -8.34 21.85
C LEU A 21 -16.16 -9.69 21.47
N ILE A 22 -16.91 -10.80 21.61
CA ILE A 22 -16.47 -12.11 21.12
C ILE A 22 -16.28 -12.10 19.60
N GLN A 23 -17.20 -11.50 18.85
CA GLN A 23 -17.04 -11.37 17.40
C GLN A 23 -15.87 -10.46 17.02
N LEU A 24 -15.69 -9.33 17.72
CA LEU A 24 -14.55 -8.45 17.50
C LEU A 24 -13.23 -9.18 17.74
N LYS A 25 -13.11 -9.95 18.84
CA LYS A 25 -11.94 -10.80 19.12
C LYS A 25 -11.68 -11.79 17.99
N PHE A 26 -12.73 -12.48 17.54
CA PHE A 26 -12.62 -13.43 16.45
C PHE A 26 -12.10 -12.76 15.18
N GLN A 27 -12.71 -11.63 14.76
CA GLN A 27 -12.26 -10.87 13.60
C GLN A 27 -10.81 -10.41 13.74
N ALA A 28 -10.46 -9.79 14.87
CA ALA A 28 -9.09 -9.31 15.11
C ALA A 28 -8.04 -10.44 15.18
N HIS A 29 -8.39 -11.62 15.72
CA HIS A 29 -7.49 -12.78 15.72
C HIS A 29 -7.35 -13.41 14.33
N GLN A 30 -8.39 -13.42 13.50
CA GLN A 30 -8.28 -13.87 12.11
C GLN A 30 -7.30 -13.02 11.29
N HIS A 31 -7.12 -11.78 11.71
CA HIS A 31 -6.29 -10.76 11.08
C HIS A 31 -4.97 -10.50 11.81
N ASP A 32 -4.66 -11.27 12.87
CA ASP A 32 -3.46 -11.13 13.72
C ASP A 32 -3.20 -9.72 14.27
N ILE A 33 -4.26 -8.99 14.63
CA ILE A 33 -4.17 -7.60 15.13
C ILE A 33 -4.83 -7.40 16.50
N TRP A 34 -5.19 -8.47 17.22
CA TRP A 34 -5.88 -8.34 18.51
C TRP A 34 -5.06 -7.55 19.53
N GLU A 35 -3.74 -7.72 19.56
CA GLU A 35 -2.85 -6.97 20.45
C GLU A 35 -2.95 -5.45 20.28
N TYR A 36 -3.30 -4.99 19.07
CA TYR A 36 -3.46 -3.58 18.74
C TYR A 36 -4.83 -3.03 19.08
N ILE A 37 -5.83 -3.89 19.28
CA ILE A 37 -7.23 -3.52 19.48
C ILE A 37 -7.69 -3.79 20.93
N ASP A 38 -6.98 -4.62 21.68
CA ASP A 38 -7.38 -5.04 23.03
C ASP A 38 -7.61 -3.81 23.94
N PRO A 39 -8.87 -3.55 24.37
CA PRO A 39 -9.16 -2.39 25.21
C PRO A 39 -8.55 -2.48 26.62
N SER A 40 -8.11 -3.69 27.00
CA SER A 40 -7.46 -3.98 28.29
C SER A 40 -5.95 -3.71 28.26
N ALA A 41 -5.37 -3.53 27.08
CA ALA A 41 -3.95 -3.20 26.95
C ALA A 41 -3.66 -1.83 27.58
N PRO A 42 -2.46 -1.66 28.18
CA PRO A 42 -2.08 -0.40 28.80
C PRO A 42 -2.01 0.71 27.73
N PRO A 43 -2.26 1.98 28.10
CA PRO A 43 -2.34 3.10 27.15
C PRO A 43 -1.05 3.32 26.35
N ASN A 44 0.10 2.87 26.87
CA ASN A 44 1.39 2.93 26.20
C ASN A 44 1.71 1.73 25.29
N ALA A 45 0.80 0.77 25.13
CA ALA A 45 1.04 -0.34 24.21
C ALA A 45 1.13 0.22 22.79
N SER A 46 2.29 0.03 22.14
CA SER A 46 2.64 0.67 20.87
C SER A 46 1.55 0.52 19.83
N ASP A 47 1.12 1.63 19.23
CA ASP A 47 0.31 1.61 18.02
C ASP A 47 1.24 1.29 16.84
N PRO A 48 1.03 0.17 16.13
CA PRO A 48 1.86 -0.21 14.99
C PRO A 48 1.76 0.83 13.87
N ALA A 49 0.64 1.56 13.78
CA ALA A 49 0.51 2.65 12.82
C ALA A 49 1.43 3.84 13.13
N GLN A 50 1.90 3.97 14.39
CA GLN A 50 2.79 5.03 14.86
C GLN A 50 4.26 4.62 14.96
N ARG A 51 4.61 3.33 14.80
CA ARG A 51 6.01 2.89 14.64
C ARG A 51 6.54 3.38 13.30
N ILE A 52 6.89 4.66 13.23
CA ILE A 52 7.68 5.19 12.12
C ILE A 52 9.13 4.92 12.49
N PHE A 53 9.75 3.96 11.82
CA PHE A 53 11.19 3.83 11.85
C PHE A 53 11.78 5.06 11.16
N HIS A 54 12.47 5.91 11.92
CA HIS A 54 13.23 7.01 11.34
C HIS A 54 14.42 6.39 10.59
N ILE A 55 14.52 6.61 9.29
CA ILE A 55 15.74 6.27 8.55
C ILE A 55 16.76 7.36 8.89
N PRO A 56 17.85 7.03 9.58
CA PRO A 56 18.90 8.00 9.82
C PRO A 56 19.47 8.45 8.47
N LYS A 57 19.66 9.75 8.30
CA LYS A 57 20.35 10.24 7.10
C LYS A 57 21.80 9.73 7.12
N ILE A 58 22.41 9.62 5.94
CA ILE A 58 23.82 9.22 5.80
C ILE A 58 24.71 10.08 6.71
N ASP A 59 24.54 11.40 6.68
CA ASP A 59 25.32 12.33 7.53
C ASP A 59 25.07 12.14 9.03
N GLU A 60 23.85 11.73 9.42
CA GLU A 60 23.51 11.39 10.81
C GLU A 60 24.26 10.13 11.25
N LEU A 61 24.36 9.11 10.39
CA LEU A 61 25.15 7.91 10.67
C LEU A 61 26.65 8.21 10.75
N ILE A 62 27.19 9.01 9.82
CA ILE A 62 28.59 9.46 9.87
C ILE A 62 28.84 10.18 11.20
N SER A 63 27.96 11.12 11.56
CA SER A 63 28.08 11.90 12.81
C SER A 63 28.02 11.00 14.03
N TRP A 64 27.06 10.06 14.09
CA TRP A 64 26.90 9.13 15.20
C TRP A 64 28.10 8.21 15.35
N ARG A 65 28.61 7.67 14.23
CA ARG A 65 29.80 6.83 14.22
C ARG A 65 31.06 7.60 14.65
N GLN A 66 31.18 8.84 14.21
CA GLN A 66 32.28 9.72 14.61
C GLN A 66 32.26 10.02 16.11
N VAL A 67 31.07 10.21 16.70
CA VAL A 67 30.90 10.38 18.15
C VAL A 67 31.33 9.11 18.88
N GLN A 68 30.89 7.92 18.43
CA GLN A 68 31.30 6.65 19.05
C GLN A 68 32.82 6.44 19.03
N LEU A 69 33.49 6.71 17.90
CA LEU A 69 34.94 6.60 17.80
C LEU A 69 35.66 7.58 18.74
N LYS A 70 35.16 8.81 18.85
CA LYS A 70 35.72 9.80 19.79
C LYS A 70 35.53 9.39 21.26
N GLU A 71 34.38 8.82 21.61
CA GLU A 71 34.12 8.31 22.96
C GLU A 71 34.99 7.10 23.29
N GLN A 72 35.16 6.17 22.34
CA GLN A 72 36.06 5.03 22.49
C GLN A 72 37.51 5.49 22.67
N TYR A 73 37.99 6.38 21.79
CA TYR A 73 39.32 6.97 21.90
C TYR A 73 39.53 7.65 23.27
N SER A 74 38.55 8.42 23.74
CA SER A 74 38.61 9.10 25.04
C SER A 74 38.64 8.14 26.23
N ARG A 75 38.04 6.94 26.10
CA ARG A 75 38.12 5.88 27.12
C ARG A 75 39.49 5.21 27.11
N GLU A 76 40.00 4.85 25.94
CA GLU A 76 41.31 4.22 25.77
C GLU A 76 42.44 5.15 26.23
N LEU A 77 42.35 6.44 25.89
CA LEU A 77 43.32 7.44 26.31
C LEU A 77 43.36 7.59 27.84
N ARG A 78 42.20 7.64 28.50
CA ARG A 78 42.09 7.67 29.97
C ARG A 78 42.68 6.40 30.62
N ALA A 79 42.43 5.23 30.02
CA ALA A 79 42.99 3.97 30.49
C ALA A 79 44.52 3.96 30.37
N ALA A 80 45.08 4.42 29.24
CA ALA A 80 46.52 4.51 29.02
C ALA A 80 47.21 5.47 30.02
N TYR A 81 46.60 6.63 30.31
CA TYR A 81 47.11 7.53 31.34
C TYR A 81 47.09 6.90 32.73
N SER A 82 46.00 6.21 33.07
CA SER A 82 45.86 5.53 34.37
C SER A 82 46.90 4.41 34.55
N ALA A 83 47.16 3.63 33.49
CA ALA A 83 48.16 2.57 33.50
C ALA A 83 49.60 3.10 33.64
N ARG A 84 49.91 4.23 32.99
CA ARG A 84 51.21 4.90 33.15
C ARG A 84 51.42 5.44 34.56
N ALA A 85 50.38 6.01 35.18
CA ALA A 85 50.43 6.46 36.57
C ALA A 85 50.66 5.27 37.54
N GLY A 86 50.17 4.08 37.21
CA GLY A 86 50.40 2.83 37.94
C GLY A 86 51.78 2.19 37.73
N GLY A 87 52.74 2.88 37.10
CA GLY A 87 54.12 2.39 36.96
C GLY A 87 54.38 1.49 35.75
N SER A 88 53.49 1.45 34.75
CA SER A 88 53.76 0.82 33.44
C SER A 88 54.28 1.86 32.43
N PRO A 89 55.60 2.09 32.30
CA PRO A 89 56.12 3.29 31.65
C PRO A 89 56.04 3.25 30.12
N GLN A 90 55.80 2.07 29.54
CA GLN A 90 55.94 1.84 28.09
C GLN A 90 54.63 1.68 27.33
N GLN A 91 53.46 1.86 27.96
CA GLN A 91 52.20 1.66 27.22
C GLN A 91 52.03 2.76 26.15
N PRO A 92 51.94 2.43 24.85
CA PRO A 92 51.75 3.41 23.78
C PRO A 92 50.42 4.16 23.96
N LEU A 93 50.39 5.44 23.57
CA LEU A 93 49.12 6.17 23.51
C LEU A 93 48.31 5.67 22.30
N PRO A 94 46.98 5.56 22.41
CA PRO A 94 46.15 5.21 21.27
C PRO A 94 46.30 6.27 20.16
N PRO A 95 46.30 5.87 18.87
CA PRO A 95 46.32 6.81 17.75
C PRO A 95 45.01 7.60 17.68
N ALA A 96 45.07 8.82 17.13
CA ALA A 96 43.86 9.63 16.91
C ALA A 96 42.87 8.88 15.98
N PRO A 97 41.56 8.95 16.25
CA PRO A 97 40.58 8.24 15.44
C PRO A 97 40.55 8.81 14.02
N ALA A 98 40.49 7.92 13.03
CA ALA A 98 40.29 8.31 11.63
C ALA A 98 38.93 9.02 11.44
N VAL A 99 38.85 9.87 10.41
CA VAL A 99 37.58 10.48 10.00
C VAL A 99 36.72 9.41 9.36
N VAL A 100 35.48 9.26 9.84
CA VAL A 100 34.52 8.32 9.24
C VAL A 100 34.13 8.80 7.85
N THR A 101 34.35 7.96 6.86
CA THR A 101 33.99 8.22 5.46
C THR A 101 32.66 7.57 5.11
N LEU A 102 32.11 7.94 3.94
CA LEU A 102 30.91 7.31 3.41
C LEU A 102 31.09 5.80 3.18
N ASP A 103 32.27 5.39 2.70
CA ASP A 103 32.55 3.98 2.42
C ASP A 103 32.55 3.13 3.69
N ASP A 104 32.96 3.69 4.83
CA ASP A 104 32.95 3.01 6.13
C ASP A 104 31.54 2.67 6.61
N ILE A 105 30.53 3.46 6.21
CA ILE A 105 29.13 3.29 6.64
C ILE A 105 28.21 2.74 5.55
N ARG A 106 28.71 2.55 4.32
CA ARG A 106 27.88 2.24 3.15
C ARG A 106 27.08 0.95 3.34
N GLU A 107 27.73 -0.11 3.80
CA GLU A 107 27.06 -1.40 4.01
C GLU A 107 26.10 -1.36 5.22
N GLU A 108 26.45 -0.67 6.30
CA GLU A 108 25.54 -0.46 7.44
C GLU A 108 24.29 0.31 7.01
N PHE A 109 24.45 1.38 6.21
CA PHE A 109 23.33 2.16 5.70
C PHE A 109 22.43 1.31 4.80
N LYS A 110 23.01 0.50 3.90
CA LYS A 110 22.24 -0.44 3.07
C LYS A 110 21.44 -1.43 3.91
N THR A 111 22.03 -2.02 4.95
CA THR A 111 21.35 -2.95 5.85
C THR A 111 20.20 -2.26 6.58
N ARG A 112 20.42 -1.10 7.19
CA ARG A 112 19.36 -0.33 7.86
C ARG A 112 18.25 0.09 6.91
N LEU A 113 18.60 0.42 5.68
CA LEU A 113 17.62 0.76 4.65
C LEU A 113 16.76 -0.46 4.26
N ALA A 114 17.36 -1.64 4.16
CA ALA A 114 16.63 -2.89 3.92
C ALA A 114 15.68 -3.22 5.09
N GLU A 115 16.16 -3.17 6.33
CA GLU A 115 15.35 -3.36 7.55
C GLU A 115 14.18 -2.36 7.61
N TYR A 116 14.42 -1.10 7.24
CA TYR A 116 13.36 -0.11 7.13
C TYR A 116 12.29 -0.50 6.12
N TYR A 117 12.69 -0.95 4.92
CA TYR A 117 11.72 -1.34 3.90
C TYR A 117 10.92 -2.56 4.32
N GLU A 118 11.53 -3.56 4.94
CA GLU A 118 10.83 -4.71 5.50
C GLU A 118 9.81 -4.27 6.56
N ALA A 119 10.21 -3.38 7.47
CA ALA A 119 9.30 -2.84 8.48
C ALA A 119 8.16 -1.99 7.90
N VAL A 120 8.38 -1.28 6.79
CA VAL A 120 7.34 -0.53 6.08
C VAL A 120 6.30 -1.48 5.48
N VAL A 121 6.75 -2.57 4.86
CA VAL A 121 5.86 -3.59 4.28
C VAL A 121 5.01 -4.23 5.39
N GLU A 122 5.64 -4.68 6.47
CA GLU A 122 4.94 -5.25 7.63
C GLU A 122 3.89 -4.28 8.21
N ARG A 123 4.27 -3.00 8.36
CA ARG A 123 3.34 -1.96 8.85
C ARG A 123 2.15 -1.76 7.92
N ASP A 124 2.38 -1.76 6.61
CA ASP A 124 1.33 -1.52 5.63
C ASP A 124 0.36 -2.72 5.56
N ASP A 125 0.86 -3.94 5.74
CA ASP A 125 0.05 -5.15 5.93
C ASP A 125 -0.80 -5.04 7.20
N ILE A 126 -0.20 -4.70 8.35
CA ILE A 126 -0.95 -4.48 9.60
C ILE A 126 -2.03 -3.40 9.41
N ARG A 127 -1.73 -2.30 8.73
CA ARG A 127 -2.71 -1.22 8.45
C ARG A 127 -3.86 -1.68 7.57
N LYS A 128 -3.61 -2.55 6.60
CA LYS A 128 -4.64 -3.14 5.74
C LYS A 128 -5.60 -3.98 6.58
N GLU A 129 -5.06 -4.88 7.39
CA GLU A 129 -5.84 -5.75 8.27
C GLU A 129 -6.62 -4.95 9.33
N TYR A 130 -5.98 -3.92 9.89
CA TYR A 130 -6.60 -2.96 10.79
C TYR A 130 -7.80 -2.25 10.15
N ARG A 131 -7.68 -1.81 8.90
CA ARG A 131 -8.77 -1.18 8.16
C ARG A 131 -9.94 -2.13 7.95
N THR A 132 -9.67 -3.42 7.70
CA THR A 132 -10.70 -4.45 7.59
C THR A 132 -11.52 -4.55 8.88
N VAL A 133 -10.87 -4.68 10.03
CA VAL A 133 -11.58 -4.75 11.32
C VAL A 133 -12.25 -3.43 11.69
N TRP A 134 -11.65 -2.29 11.37
CA TRP A 134 -12.27 -0.97 11.54
C TRP A 134 -13.57 -0.82 10.75
N ASN A 135 -13.57 -1.26 9.49
CA ASN A 135 -14.75 -1.28 8.63
C ASN A 135 -15.84 -2.20 9.21
N TRP A 136 -15.44 -3.35 9.77
CA TRP A 136 -16.37 -4.24 10.48
C TRP A 136 -17.01 -3.58 11.72
N VAL A 137 -16.21 -2.86 12.52
CA VAL A 137 -16.73 -2.08 13.66
C VAL A 137 -17.73 -1.02 13.19
N HIS A 138 -17.40 -0.30 12.12
CA HIS A 138 -18.30 0.66 11.48
C HIS A 138 -19.63 0.06 11.02
N ALA A 139 -19.61 -1.15 10.48
CA ALA A 139 -20.81 -1.82 9.98
C ALA A 139 -21.69 -2.38 11.11
N THR A 140 -21.11 -2.67 12.28
CA THR A 140 -21.78 -3.35 13.40
C THR A 140 -22.19 -2.45 14.55
N VAL A 141 -21.61 -1.25 14.66
CA VAL A 141 -21.94 -0.25 15.68
C VAL A 141 -22.79 0.87 15.08
N ASP A 142 -23.82 1.33 15.80
CA ASP A 142 -24.63 2.47 15.36
C ASP A 142 -23.77 3.73 15.16
N ALA A 143 -24.04 4.50 14.10
CA ALA A 143 -23.21 5.66 13.73
C ALA A 143 -23.14 6.73 14.84
N SER A 144 -24.25 6.97 15.55
CA SER A 144 -24.31 7.95 16.65
C SER A 144 -23.49 7.48 17.86
N VAL A 145 -23.53 6.18 18.13
CA VAL A 145 -22.76 5.53 19.19
C VAL A 145 -21.27 5.58 18.88
N LEU A 146 -20.88 5.25 17.65
CA LEU A 146 -19.50 5.24 17.22
C LEU A 146 -18.91 6.66 17.19
N SER A 147 -19.68 7.66 16.75
CA SER A 147 -19.27 9.06 16.79
C SER A 147 -19.01 9.54 18.22
N ALA A 148 -19.90 9.22 19.16
CA ALA A 148 -19.70 9.54 20.58
C ALA A 148 -18.45 8.84 21.16
N ALA A 149 -18.24 7.56 20.84
CA ALA A 149 -17.07 6.82 21.29
C ALA A 149 -15.76 7.42 20.76
N ARG A 150 -15.73 7.89 19.51
CA ARG A 150 -14.59 8.62 18.95
C ARG A 150 -14.31 9.93 19.65
N ALA A 151 -15.36 10.69 19.99
CA ALA A 151 -15.19 11.94 20.73
C ALA A 151 -14.60 11.68 22.12
N THR A 152 -15.05 10.63 22.81
CA THR A 152 -14.46 10.19 24.09
C THR A 152 -13.00 9.75 23.92
N ALA A 153 -12.71 8.94 22.90
CA ALA A 153 -11.35 8.47 22.64
C ALA A 153 -10.40 9.63 22.29
N ALA A 154 -10.85 10.59 21.49
CA ALA A 154 -10.10 11.81 21.17
C ALA A 154 -9.87 12.71 22.40
N ALA A 155 -10.82 12.77 23.34
CA ALA A 155 -10.63 13.50 24.59
C ALA A 155 -9.55 12.86 25.49
N GLU A 156 -9.26 11.58 25.31
CA GLU A 156 -8.17 10.84 25.98
C GLU A 156 -6.86 10.82 25.16
N ASP A 157 -6.79 11.57 24.04
CA ASP A 157 -5.67 11.57 23.09
C ASP A 157 -5.38 10.18 22.46
N ASP A 158 -6.36 9.27 22.46
CA ASP A 158 -6.28 7.92 21.89
C ASP A 158 -7.27 7.79 20.74
N CYS A 159 -6.98 8.41 19.60
CA CYS A 159 -7.81 8.30 18.39
C CYS A 159 -7.74 6.93 17.70
N SER A 160 -7.04 5.96 18.27
CA SER A 160 -6.92 4.61 17.71
C SER A 160 -8.23 3.82 17.86
N LEU A 161 -8.37 2.74 17.09
CA LEU A 161 -9.42 1.73 17.28
C LEU A 161 -9.42 1.15 18.68
N ARG A 162 -8.26 1.03 19.35
CA ARG A 162 -8.22 0.62 20.76
C ARG A 162 -8.92 1.63 21.65
N GLY A 163 -8.61 2.92 21.50
CA GLY A 163 -9.28 4.00 22.22
C GLY A 163 -10.79 4.00 21.99
N VAL A 164 -11.22 3.82 20.73
CA VAL A 164 -12.65 3.70 20.40
C VAL A 164 -13.28 2.47 21.04
N VAL A 165 -12.65 1.29 20.99
CA VAL A 165 -13.18 0.07 21.62
C VAL A 165 -13.20 0.20 23.15
N ARG A 166 -12.24 0.90 23.75
CA ARG A 166 -12.21 1.21 25.19
C ARG A 166 -13.35 2.15 25.57
N ALA A 167 -13.63 3.18 24.77
CA ALA A 167 -14.78 4.07 24.95
C ALA A 167 -16.11 3.31 24.80
N LEU A 168 -16.22 2.42 23.80
CA LEU A 168 -17.39 1.53 23.67
C LEU A 168 -17.53 0.59 24.87
N GLN A 169 -16.41 0.05 25.39
CA GLN A 169 -16.40 -0.77 26.60
C GLN A 169 -16.86 0.02 27.82
N GLY A 170 -16.45 1.28 27.98
CA GLY A 170 -16.93 2.14 29.07
C GLY A 170 -18.45 2.34 29.04
N ARG A 171 -19.03 2.43 27.82
CA ARG A 171 -20.46 2.68 27.63
C ARG A 171 -21.34 1.42 27.69
N PHE A 172 -20.90 0.32 27.09
CA PHE A 172 -21.70 -0.90 26.96
C PHE A 172 -21.19 -2.08 27.78
N GLY A 173 -19.97 -1.99 28.31
CA GLY A 173 -19.39 -3.04 29.12
C GLY A 173 -20.12 -3.23 30.46
N PRO A 174 -19.82 -4.34 31.16
CA PRO A 174 -20.12 -4.40 32.59
C PRO A 174 -19.48 -3.18 33.24
N ALA A 175 -20.20 -2.56 34.17
CA ALA A 175 -19.64 -1.44 34.91
C ALA A 175 -18.38 -2.00 35.55
N ARG A 176 -17.29 -1.23 35.55
CA ARG A 176 -16.21 -1.56 36.48
C ARG A 176 -16.76 -1.23 37.85
N ASP A 177 -17.52 -2.15 38.41
CA ASP A 177 -17.87 -2.16 39.82
C ASP A 177 -16.53 -1.96 40.54
N ARG A 178 -16.38 -0.87 41.28
CA ARG A 178 -15.15 -0.61 42.06
C ARG A 178 -14.90 -1.68 43.13
N GLU A 179 -15.84 -2.59 43.34
CA GLU A 179 -15.73 -3.76 44.21
C GLU A 179 -15.93 -5.04 43.40
N GLY A 180 -14.91 -5.89 43.40
CA GLY A 180 -14.83 -7.07 42.55
C GLY A 180 -15.98 -8.05 42.76
N SER A 181 -16.84 -8.18 41.75
CA SER A 181 -17.76 -9.31 41.63
C SER A 181 -17.37 -10.21 40.47
N PHE A 182 -16.54 -11.20 40.80
CA PHE A 182 -15.94 -12.19 39.90
C PHE A 182 -16.90 -13.37 39.63
N VAL A 183 -18.15 -13.13 39.22
CA VAL A 183 -19.16 -14.22 39.12
C VAL A 183 -19.47 -14.66 37.68
N TRP A 184 -19.06 -13.93 36.64
CA TRP A 184 -19.44 -14.27 35.25
C TRP A 184 -18.53 -15.26 34.49
N ARG A 185 -17.42 -15.75 35.08
CA ARG A 185 -16.47 -16.62 34.36
C ARG A 185 -16.86 -18.10 34.22
N LEU A 186 -17.95 -18.59 34.83
CA LEU A 186 -18.26 -20.03 34.82
C LEU A 186 -19.51 -20.46 34.02
N PHE A 187 -20.35 -19.54 33.54
CA PHE A 187 -21.64 -19.95 32.94
C PHE A 187 -21.68 -20.09 31.41
N LEU A 188 -20.76 -19.46 30.66
CA LEU A 188 -20.82 -19.47 29.19
C LEU A 188 -20.03 -20.61 28.50
N GLY A 189 -19.08 -21.23 29.20
CA GLY A 189 -18.21 -22.27 28.62
C GLY A 189 -18.84 -23.65 28.44
N ARG A 190 -19.87 -24.01 29.23
CA ARG A 190 -20.43 -25.38 29.22
C ARG A 190 -21.70 -25.57 28.40
N LEU A 191 -22.38 -24.49 27.98
CA LEU A 191 -23.66 -24.61 27.28
C LEU A 191 -23.52 -24.60 25.73
N LEU A 192 -22.48 -23.94 25.19
CA LEU A 192 -22.32 -23.78 23.74
C LEU A 192 -21.60 -24.95 23.05
N VAL A 193 -20.79 -25.73 23.77
CA VAL A 193 -20.08 -26.90 23.21
C VAL A 193 -21.00 -28.13 23.03
N ARG A 194 -22.09 -28.25 23.81
CA ARG A 194 -23.01 -29.40 23.72
C ARG A 194 -24.03 -29.31 22.57
N ARG A 195 -24.26 -28.14 21.98
CA ARG A 195 -25.22 -27.95 20.88
C ARG A 195 -24.59 -28.08 19.49
N THR A 196 -23.33 -27.72 19.33
CA THR A 196 -22.62 -27.82 18.04
C THR A 196 -22.21 -29.27 17.73
N LEU A 197 -21.87 -30.08 18.73
CA LEU A 197 -21.49 -31.49 18.51
C LEU A 197 -22.66 -32.40 18.07
N LYS A 198 -23.92 -32.05 18.40
CA LYS A 198 -25.10 -32.83 18.00
C LYS A 198 -25.53 -32.60 16.55
N ARG A 199 -25.21 -31.46 15.94
CA ARG A 199 -25.53 -31.17 14.53
C ARG A 199 -24.53 -31.81 13.56
N VAL A 200 -23.27 -31.94 13.96
CA VAL A 200 -22.23 -32.58 13.12
C VAL A 200 -22.45 -34.10 13.02
N LYS A 201 -23.00 -34.76 14.05
CA LYS A 201 -23.33 -36.20 14.00
C LYS A 201 -24.59 -36.53 13.18
N ALA A 202 -25.47 -35.56 12.90
CA ALA A 202 -26.68 -35.80 12.10
C ALA A 202 -26.43 -35.73 10.58
N LEU A 203 -25.34 -35.09 10.15
CA LEU A 203 -24.97 -34.94 8.73
C LEU A 203 -24.11 -36.08 8.18
N ALA A 204 -23.65 -37.01 9.03
CA ALA A 204 -22.76 -38.10 8.65
C ALA A 204 -23.49 -39.41 8.26
N LYS A 205 -24.82 -39.41 8.12
CA LYS A 205 -25.61 -40.66 8.09
C LYS A 205 -26.52 -40.87 6.87
N ASP A 206 -26.31 -40.17 5.76
CA ASP A 206 -27.12 -40.40 4.55
C ASP A 206 -26.26 -40.59 3.29
N PRO A 207 -25.76 -41.81 3.02
CA PRO A 207 -24.97 -42.10 1.83
C PRO A 207 -25.81 -42.80 0.76
N ALA A 208 -26.90 -42.21 0.28
CA ALA A 208 -27.61 -42.75 -0.89
C ALA A 208 -28.58 -41.77 -1.57
N ARG A 209 -28.13 -40.58 -1.99
CA ARG A 209 -28.83 -39.84 -3.06
C ARG A 209 -27.88 -39.60 -4.22
N ARG A 210 -27.99 -40.46 -5.24
CA ARG A 210 -27.51 -40.14 -6.59
C ARG A 210 -28.27 -38.90 -7.06
N VAL A 211 -27.65 -37.74 -6.91
CA VAL A 211 -28.09 -36.49 -7.49
C VAL A 211 -27.74 -36.55 -8.97
N GLN A 212 -28.75 -36.65 -9.83
CA GLN A 212 -28.58 -36.38 -11.25
C GLN A 212 -27.98 -34.98 -11.42
N PRO A 213 -27.04 -34.77 -12.36
CA PRO A 213 -26.48 -33.45 -12.62
C PRO A 213 -27.58 -32.55 -13.15
N GLN A 214 -28.14 -31.73 -12.26
CA GLN A 214 -28.94 -30.59 -12.69
C GLN A 214 -28.01 -29.69 -13.48
N THR A 215 -28.46 -29.24 -14.64
CA THR A 215 -27.84 -28.15 -15.40
C THR A 215 -27.91 -26.90 -14.53
N TYR A 216 -26.89 -26.70 -13.70
CA TYR A 216 -26.73 -25.50 -12.89
C TYR A 216 -26.57 -24.33 -13.87
N THR A 217 -27.67 -23.63 -14.12
CA THR A 217 -27.61 -22.31 -14.75
C THR A 217 -26.85 -21.44 -13.75
N VAL A 218 -25.58 -21.17 -14.03
CA VAL A 218 -24.71 -20.40 -13.14
C VAL A 218 -25.47 -19.13 -12.75
N PRO A 219 -25.75 -18.90 -11.46
CA PRO A 219 -26.44 -17.69 -11.03
C PRO A 219 -25.66 -16.49 -11.56
N SER A 220 -26.29 -15.71 -12.44
CA SER A 220 -25.67 -14.49 -12.96
C SER A 220 -25.35 -13.59 -11.77
N PHE A 221 -24.12 -13.06 -11.73
CA PHE A 221 -23.67 -12.13 -10.70
C PHE A 221 -24.65 -10.96 -10.49
N LEU A 222 -25.29 -10.50 -11.57
CA LEU A 222 -26.29 -9.43 -11.57
C LEU A 222 -27.61 -9.80 -10.87
N LYS A 223 -27.85 -11.08 -10.56
CA LYS A 223 -29.04 -11.53 -9.80
C LYS A 223 -28.85 -11.36 -8.29
N LEU A 224 -27.67 -10.97 -7.82
CA LEU A 224 -27.44 -10.68 -6.41
C LEU A 224 -28.21 -9.41 -6.01
N PRO A 225 -28.73 -9.34 -4.77
CA PRO A 225 -29.29 -8.10 -4.24
C PRO A 225 -28.27 -6.96 -4.33
N ASN A 226 -28.73 -5.76 -4.65
CA ASN A 226 -27.89 -4.59 -4.86
C ASN A 226 -26.98 -4.31 -3.66
N GLU A 227 -27.44 -4.57 -2.44
CA GLU A 227 -26.66 -4.38 -1.22
C GLU A 227 -25.42 -5.28 -1.17
N MET A 228 -25.54 -6.53 -1.64
CA MET A 228 -24.41 -7.45 -1.74
C MET A 228 -23.45 -7.01 -2.84
N LEU A 229 -23.98 -6.56 -3.97
CA LEU A 229 -23.17 -6.01 -5.06
C LEU A 229 -22.39 -4.77 -4.59
N TYR A 230 -23.02 -3.83 -3.90
CA TYR A 230 -22.32 -2.67 -3.31
C TYR A 230 -21.23 -3.09 -2.34
N HIS A 231 -21.49 -4.09 -1.50
CA HIS A 231 -20.49 -4.59 -0.57
C HIS A 231 -19.29 -5.20 -1.30
N ILE A 232 -19.52 -6.06 -2.30
CA ILE A 232 -18.46 -6.66 -3.12
C ILE A 232 -17.67 -5.56 -3.85
N ILE A 233 -18.37 -4.64 -4.50
CA ILE A 233 -17.74 -3.56 -5.27
C ILE A 233 -16.95 -2.60 -4.36
N SER A 234 -17.32 -2.46 -3.08
CA SER A 234 -16.57 -1.64 -2.13
C SER A 234 -15.17 -2.15 -1.81
N PHE A 235 -14.89 -3.44 -2.09
CA PHE A 235 -13.56 -4.03 -1.96
C PHE A 235 -12.70 -3.87 -3.22
N LEU A 236 -13.29 -3.45 -4.34
CA LEU A 236 -12.56 -3.24 -5.59
C LEU A 236 -11.80 -1.93 -5.56
N GLU A 237 -10.65 -1.89 -6.21
CA GLU A 237 -9.90 -0.65 -6.41
C GLU A 237 -10.67 0.31 -7.31
N LEU A 238 -10.34 1.60 -7.25
CA LEU A 238 -11.13 2.63 -7.93
C LEU A 238 -11.17 2.43 -9.46
N HIS A 239 -10.08 1.94 -10.05
CA HIS A 239 -10.01 1.65 -11.49
C HIS A 239 -10.85 0.43 -11.86
N ASP A 240 -10.87 -0.63 -11.04
CA ASP A 240 -11.71 -1.81 -11.26
C ASP A 240 -13.20 -1.46 -11.20
N GLN A 241 -13.58 -0.59 -10.25
CA GLN A 241 -14.94 -0.07 -10.19
C GLN A 241 -15.30 0.72 -11.48
N PHE A 242 -14.36 1.50 -12.02
CA PHE A 242 -14.57 2.24 -13.26
C PHE A 242 -14.69 1.31 -14.48
N ILE A 243 -13.87 0.25 -14.55
CA ILE A 243 -13.96 -0.77 -15.60
C ILE A 243 -15.29 -1.53 -15.50
N LEU A 244 -15.66 -1.97 -14.28
CA LEU A 244 -16.91 -2.68 -14.03
C LEU A 244 -18.13 -1.85 -14.46
N ARG A 245 -18.12 -0.53 -14.20
CA ARG A 245 -19.15 0.40 -14.68
C ARG A 245 -19.36 0.34 -16.20
N GLN A 246 -18.32 0.08 -16.98
CA GLN A 246 -18.41 0.04 -18.45
C GLN A 246 -18.97 -1.28 -18.99
N THR A 247 -19.04 -2.33 -18.18
CA THR A 247 -19.43 -3.67 -18.64
C THR A 247 -20.91 -3.79 -19.00
N CYS A 248 -21.82 -3.19 -18.24
CA CYS A 248 -23.26 -3.24 -18.50
C CYS A 248 -24.03 -2.06 -17.89
N LYS A 249 -25.28 -1.86 -18.34
CA LYS A 249 -26.16 -0.79 -17.86
C LYS A 249 -26.45 -0.89 -16.36
N ASP A 250 -26.61 -2.10 -15.82
CA ASP A 250 -26.91 -2.29 -14.40
C ASP A 250 -25.73 -1.87 -13.51
N MET A 251 -24.50 -2.26 -13.87
CA MET A 251 -23.29 -1.79 -13.20
C MET A 251 -23.08 -0.30 -13.39
N GLN A 252 -23.49 0.25 -14.54
CA GLN A 252 -23.45 1.68 -14.77
C GLN A 252 -24.36 2.46 -13.82
N ILE A 253 -25.56 1.94 -13.55
CA ILE A 253 -26.52 2.52 -12.61
C ILE A 253 -26.02 2.35 -11.16
N LEU A 254 -25.54 1.16 -10.79
CA LEU A 254 -25.00 0.89 -9.45
C LEU A 254 -23.77 1.75 -9.13
N LEU A 255 -22.93 2.04 -10.12
CA LEU A 255 -21.70 2.81 -9.97
C LEU A 255 -21.83 4.22 -10.53
N GLN A 256 -23.03 4.79 -10.41
CA GLN A 256 -23.30 6.17 -10.75
C GLN A 256 -22.59 7.12 -9.78
N LYS A 257 -21.34 7.43 -10.12
CA LYS A 257 -20.48 8.39 -9.44
C LYS A 257 -20.09 9.48 -10.43
N ASP A 258 -19.82 10.68 -9.92
CA ASP A 258 -19.13 11.70 -10.72
C ASP A 258 -17.64 11.36 -10.79
N TRP A 259 -17.29 10.48 -11.72
CA TRP A 259 -15.92 10.00 -11.93
C TRP A 259 -14.94 11.12 -12.27
N ARG A 260 -15.41 12.19 -12.93
CA ARG A 260 -14.59 13.35 -13.26
C ARG A 260 -14.21 14.10 -12.00
N LEU A 261 -15.19 14.38 -11.14
CA LEU A 261 -14.95 15.05 -9.87
C LEU A 261 -14.11 14.19 -8.93
N LEU A 262 -14.39 12.89 -8.85
CA LEU A 262 -13.60 11.95 -8.06
C LEU A 262 -12.15 11.94 -8.52
N PHE A 263 -11.90 11.73 -9.82
CA PHE A 263 -10.57 11.72 -10.39
C PHE A 263 -9.84 13.05 -10.16
N ALA A 264 -10.50 14.19 -10.37
CA ALA A 264 -9.91 15.51 -10.13
C ALA A 264 -9.41 15.70 -8.69
N ARG A 265 -10.14 15.13 -7.71
CA ARG A 265 -9.84 15.20 -6.27
C ARG A 265 -8.77 14.22 -5.78
N LEU A 266 -8.41 13.21 -6.58
CA LEU A 266 -7.36 12.25 -6.20
C LEU A 266 -6.00 12.95 -6.06
N ALA A 267 -5.21 12.48 -5.10
CA ALA A 267 -3.80 12.81 -5.01
C ALA A 267 -3.05 12.33 -6.26
N VAL A 268 -1.88 12.92 -6.55
CA VAL A 268 -1.11 12.60 -7.76
C VAL A 268 -0.76 11.10 -7.85
N SER A 269 -0.29 10.50 -6.75
CA SER A 269 -0.01 9.06 -6.69
C SER A 269 -1.25 8.22 -6.99
N GLN A 270 -2.38 8.53 -6.35
CA GLN A 270 -3.64 7.82 -6.58
C GLN A 270 -4.18 7.97 -8.01
N LYS A 271 -3.92 9.11 -8.67
CA LYS A 271 -4.25 9.31 -10.09
C LYS A 271 -3.42 8.38 -10.96
N LEU A 272 -2.13 8.26 -10.69
CA LEU A 272 -1.25 7.34 -11.42
C LEU A 272 -1.66 5.89 -11.21
N ASP A 273 -1.96 5.47 -9.97
CA ASP A 273 -2.45 4.11 -9.69
C ASP A 273 -3.76 3.81 -10.42
N PHE A 274 -4.70 4.78 -10.40
CA PHE A 274 -5.96 4.66 -11.12
C PHE A 274 -5.74 4.53 -12.63
N LEU A 275 -4.92 5.40 -13.22
CA LEU A 275 -4.63 5.37 -14.65
C LEU A 275 -3.86 4.10 -15.04
N ALA A 276 -2.96 3.61 -14.18
CA ALA A 276 -2.18 2.40 -14.44
C ALA A 276 -3.09 1.17 -14.55
N GLY A 277 -4.09 1.05 -13.66
CA GLY A 277 -5.13 0.03 -13.77
C GLY A 277 -5.96 0.14 -15.05
N LEU A 278 -6.29 1.36 -15.50
CA LEU A 278 -6.98 1.56 -16.79
C LEU A 278 -6.09 1.21 -17.99
N ALA A 279 -4.84 1.63 -17.98
CA ALA A 279 -3.88 1.31 -19.03
C ALA A 279 -3.68 -0.19 -19.11
N PHE A 280 -3.63 -0.89 -17.97
CA PHE A 280 -3.46 -2.33 -17.91
C PHE A 280 -4.52 -3.10 -18.72
N THR A 281 -5.78 -2.67 -18.63
CA THR A 281 -6.90 -3.28 -19.37
C THR A 281 -7.10 -2.74 -20.79
N SER A 282 -6.49 -1.61 -21.12
CA SER A 282 -6.65 -0.92 -22.40
C SER A 282 -5.42 -1.15 -23.30
N PRO A 283 -5.36 -2.19 -24.15
CA PRO A 283 -4.14 -2.67 -24.79
C PRO A 283 -3.34 -1.57 -25.52
N ASN A 284 -4.03 -0.63 -26.14
CA ASN A 284 -3.45 0.43 -26.96
C ASN A 284 -3.11 1.72 -26.21
N HIS A 285 -3.00 1.66 -24.88
CA HIS A 285 -2.77 2.82 -24.03
C HIS A 285 -1.66 2.61 -22.98
N TRP A 286 -1.00 3.69 -22.58
CA TRP A 286 0.02 3.73 -21.51
C TRP A 286 -0.14 4.99 -20.65
N VAL A 287 0.42 4.98 -19.43
CA VAL A 287 0.31 6.11 -18.49
C VAL A 287 1.60 6.90 -18.46
N CYS A 288 1.50 8.21 -18.64
CA CYS A 288 2.65 9.08 -18.48
C CYS A 288 2.78 9.59 -17.03
N GLY A 289 3.92 9.29 -16.39
CA GLY A 289 4.26 9.77 -15.06
C GLY A 289 4.33 11.29 -14.93
N GLY A 290 4.60 12.02 -16.02
CA GLY A 290 4.75 13.48 -16.01
C GLY A 290 3.44 14.26 -16.17
N CYS A 291 2.63 13.96 -17.19
CA CYS A 291 1.36 14.67 -17.42
C CYS A 291 0.18 14.08 -16.65
N HIS A 292 0.32 12.86 -16.11
CA HIS A 292 -0.76 12.09 -15.46
C HIS A 292 -1.97 11.88 -16.38
N LEU A 293 -1.71 11.53 -17.65
CA LEU A 293 -2.73 11.20 -18.65
C LEU A 293 -2.46 9.82 -19.25
N LEU A 294 -3.53 9.26 -19.82
CA LEU A 294 -3.49 8.04 -20.61
C LEU A 294 -3.22 8.41 -22.07
N HIS A 295 -2.12 7.92 -22.62
CA HIS A 295 -1.73 8.16 -24.01
C HIS A 295 -1.99 6.93 -24.85
N ARG A 296 -2.38 7.14 -26.11
CA ARG A 296 -2.43 6.07 -27.12
C ARG A 296 -1.00 5.67 -27.48
N ILE A 297 -0.79 4.40 -27.77
CA ILE A 297 0.48 3.89 -28.30
C ILE A 297 0.69 4.47 -29.70
N ASP A 298 1.86 5.04 -29.94
CA ASP A 298 2.39 5.28 -31.28
C ASP A 298 3.39 4.16 -31.60
N THR A 299 3.10 3.36 -32.62
CA THR A 299 3.94 2.21 -32.99
C THR A 299 5.28 2.62 -33.61
N ASN A 300 5.47 3.92 -33.91
CA ASN A 300 6.75 4.49 -34.31
C ASN A 300 7.58 4.95 -33.10
N ASP A 301 6.98 4.97 -31.90
CA ASP A 301 7.67 5.30 -30.66
C ASP A 301 8.55 4.12 -30.23
N VAL A 302 9.80 4.12 -30.71
CA VAL A 302 10.81 3.08 -30.43
C VAL A 302 12.07 3.71 -29.82
N PRO A 303 12.86 2.97 -29.00
CA PRO A 303 13.97 3.55 -28.25
C PRO A 303 15.05 4.30 -29.06
N TRP A 304 15.26 3.96 -30.33
CA TRP A 304 16.24 4.63 -31.20
C TRP A 304 15.63 5.75 -32.07
N HIS A 305 14.33 6.04 -31.93
CA HIS A 305 13.65 7.18 -32.58
C HIS A 305 13.30 8.24 -31.54
N LEU A 306 13.67 9.50 -31.80
CA LEU A 306 13.41 10.63 -30.91
C LEU A 306 11.97 11.18 -31.03
N LEU A 307 10.97 10.30 -31.19
CA LEU A 307 9.57 10.69 -31.31
C LEU A 307 8.95 10.85 -29.91
N ARG A 308 8.80 12.09 -29.46
CA ARG A 308 8.11 12.38 -28.18
C ARG A 308 6.60 12.39 -28.39
N THR A 309 5.96 11.33 -27.93
CA THR A 309 4.50 11.19 -27.88
C THR A 309 3.86 12.06 -26.79
N CYS A 310 4.62 12.39 -25.73
CA CYS A 310 4.21 13.32 -24.68
C CYS A 310 5.32 14.33 -24.38
N PRO A 311 5.05 15.65 -24.34
CA PRO A 311 6.06 16.66 -24.02
C PRO A 311 6.50 16.64 -22.55
N TYR A 312 5.72 16.00 -21.67
CA TYR A 312 5.98 15.91 -20.23
C TYR A 312 6.63 14.58 -19.80
N ASP A 313 6.93 13.69 -20.74
CA ASP A 313 7.65 12.45 -20.44
C ASP A 313 9.14 12.74 -20.25
N THR A 314 9.49 13.19 -19.04
CA THR A 314 10.86 13.60 -18.69
C THR A 314 11.71 12.47 -18.12
N ASN A 315 11.10 11.36 -17.71
CA ASN A 315 11.78 10.23 -17.08
C ASN A 315 12.36 9.31 -18.14
N ARG A 316 13.66 9.48 -18.42
CA ARG A 316 14.33 8.78 -19.49
C ARG A 316 15.76 8.36 -19.15
N ALA A 317 16.15 7.19 -19.65
CA ALA A 317 17.52 6.71 -19.62
C ALA A 317 18.11 6.86 -21.02
N CYS A 318 19.04 7.80 -21.19
CA CYS A 318 19.68 8.07 -22.47
C CYS A 318 21.06 7.42 -22.54
N PHE A 319 21.30 6.69 -23.62
CA PHE A 319 22.57 6.06 -23.95
C PHE A 319 23.08 6.60 -25.29
N LEU A 320 24.34 7.05 -25.31
CA LEU A 320 25.04 7.50 -26.53
C LEU A 320 24.29 8.57 -27.36
N SER A 321 23.43 9.39 -26.73
CA SER A 321 22.60 10.44 -27.36
C SER A 321 21.59 9.99 -28.43
N ARG A 322 21.58 8.70 -28.80
CA ARG A 322 20.78 8.14 -29.90
C ARG A 322 19.82 7.04 -29.47
N PHE A 323 19.96 6.55 -28.24
CA PHE A 323 19.12 5.52 -27.69
C PHE A 323 18.50 6.02 -26.39
N ASP A 324 17.18 6.11 -26.35
CA ASP A 324 16.40 6.70 -25.27
C ASP A 324 15.34 5.72 -24.78
N ILE A 325 15.54 5.13 -23.60
CA ILE A 325 14.51 4.30 -22.97
C ILE A 325 13.66 5.19 -22.08
N ARG A 326 12.36 5.24 -22.39
CA ARG A 326 11.35 5.97 -21.62
C ARG A 326 10.47 5.01 -20.83
N GLU A 327 9.76 5.59 -19.86
CA GLU A 327 8.78 4.86 -19.06
C GLU A 327 7.73 4.16 -19.94
N SER A 328 7.27 4.84 -21.01
CA SER A 328 6.35 4.28 -22.00
C SER A 328 6.88 2.97 -22.61
N HIS A 329 8.14 2.93 -23.05
CA HIS A 329 8.75 1.76 -23.66
C HIS A 329 8.74 0.56 -22.70
N VAL A 330 9.07 0.79 -21.43
CA VAL A 330 9.11 -0.27 -20.40
C VAL A 330 7.71 -0.79 -20.11
N GLN A 331 6.75 0.12 -19.87
CA GLN A 331 5.35 -0.26 -19.63
C GLN A 331 4.79 -1.08 -20.80
N LEU A 332 5.04 -0.63 -22.04
CA LEU A 332 4.54 -1.28 -23.24
C LEU A 332 5.20 -2.63 -23.51
N ALA A 333 6.51 -2.76 -23.31
CA ALA A 333 7.19 -4.06 -23.40
C ALA A 333 6.59 -5.08 -22.42
N LEU A 334 6.47 -4.71 -21.14
CA LEU A 334 5.91 -5.58 -20.09
C LEU A 334 4.46 -5.97 -20.37
N LYS A 335 3.68 -5.04 -20.90
CA LYS A 335 2.27 -5.24 -21.18
C LYS A 335 2.04 -6.08 -22.42
N LEU A 336 2.72 -5.79 -23.53
CA LEU A 336 2.57 -6.49 -24.80
C LEU A 336 3.15 -7.91 -24.77
N MET A 337 4.04 -8.22 -23.82
CA MET A 337 4.47 -9.59 -23.56
C MET A 337 3.36 -10.51 -22.99
N ARG A 338 2.29 -9.96 -22.40
CA ARG A 338 1.24 -10.78 -21.75
C ARG A 338 0.23 -11.38 -22.75
N PRO A 339 -0.36 -10.61 -23.69
CA PRO A 339 -1.29 -11.16 -24.67
C PRO A 339 -0.59 -11.48 -26.00
N GLU A 340 -0.74 -12.70 -26.51
CA GLU A 340 -0.30 -13.12 -27.85
C GLU A 340 -1.21 -12.55 -28.97
N THR A 341 -1.66 -11.30 -28.87
CA THR A 341 -2.44 -10.67 -29.94
C THR A 341 -1.51 -10.26 -31.08
N ALA A 342 -1.73 -10.84 -32.26
CA ALA A 342 -0.90 -10.64 -33.46
C ALA A 342 -0.66 -9.17 -33.83
N ALA A 343 -1.64 -8.28 -33.59
CA ALA A 343 -1.60 -6.87 -33.99
C ALA A 343 -0.45 -6.06 -33.33
N ASN A 344 0.03 -6.47 -32.15
CA ASN A 344 1.05 -5.73 -31.41
C ASN A 344 2.42 -6.44 -31.36
N GLN A 345 2.53 -7.64 -31.94
CA GLN A 345 3.77 -8.42 -31.91
C GLN A 345 4.90 -7.77 -32.72
N GLU A 346 4.57 -7.12 -33.84
CA GLU A 346 5.57 -6.40 -34.61
C GLU A 346 6.17 -5.23 -33.82
N TYR A 347 5.32 -4.48 -33.12
CA TYR A 347 5.76 -3.36 -32.28
C TYR A 347 6.56 -3.83 -31.06
N LEU A 348 6.12 -4.91 -30.39
CA LEU A 348 6.91 -5.54 -29.32
C LEU A 348 8.29 -6.00 -29.83
N LYS A 349 8.34 -6.64 -31.00
CA LYS A 349 9.60 -7.05 -31.64
C LYS A 349 10.52 -5.85 -31.90
N LYS A 350 9.97 -4.69 -32.27
CA LYS A 350 10.73 -3.44 -32.40
C LYS A 350 11.27 -3.02 -31.03
N ILE A 351 10.43 -2.77 -30.03
CA ILE A 351 10.90 -2.31 -28.70
C ILE A 351 11.97 -3.25 -28.10
N MET A 352 11.79 -4.56 -28.26
CA MET A 352 12.69 -5.59 -27.72
C MET A 352 13.91 -5.88 -28.59
N SER A 353 14.02 -5.31 -29.79
CA SER A 353 15.14 -5.60 -30.68
C SER A 353 16.45 -5.04 -30.09
N PRO A 354 17.56 -5.77 -30.23
CA PRO A 354 18.85 -5.31 -29.74
C PRO A 354 19.28 -4.05 -30.49
N PHE A 355 19.78 -3.06 -29.76
CA PHE A 355 20.37 -1.86 -30.35
C PHE A 355 21.82 -2.12 -30.72
N THR A 356 22.11 -2.20 -32.01
CA THR A 356 23.47 -2.25 -32.55
C THR A 356 23.89 -0.86 -33.00
N PHE A 357 24.89 -0.28 -32.33
CA PHE A 357 25.53 0.95 -32.78
C PHE A 357 26.79 0.58 -33.55
N GLU A 358 26.78 0.76 -34.87
CA GLU A 358 28.03 0.79 -35.63
C GLU A 358 28.77 2.06 -35.21
N ALA A 359 29.83 1.87 -34.43
CA ALA A 359 30.76 2.94 -34.14
C ALA A 359 31.40 3.36 -35.47
N LEU A 360 30.77 4.30 -36.16
CA LEU A 360 31.40 5.06 -37.22
C LEU A 360 32.75 5.49 -36.67
N GLU A 361 33.83 5.09 -37.33
CA GLU A 361 35.20 5.37 -36.92
C GLU A 361 35.35 6.90 -36.74
N PHE A 362 35.13 7.39 -35.52
CA PHE A 362 35.39 8.78 -35.13
C PHE A 362 36.91 9.08 -35.10
N GLY A 363 37.74 8.19 -35.68
CA GLY A 363 39.19 8.23 -35.67
C GLY A 363 39.84 9.22 -36.64
N LYS A 364 39.11 10.12 -37.32
CA LYS A 364 39.72 11.07 -38.27
C LYS A 364 39.27 12.52 -38.21
N PHE A 365 38.57 12.97 -37.16
CA PHE A 365 38.41 14.41 -36.90
C PHE A 365 39.18 14.84 -35.64
N GLN A 366 40.37 15.39 -35.93
CA GLN A 366 41.36 16.05 -35.08
C GLN A 366 40.75 16.85 -33.91
N ARG A 367 41.26 16.74 -32.67
CA ARG A 367 42.43 17.49 -32.16
C ARG A 367 42.61 18.86 -32.84
N GLU A 368 41.75 19.82 -32.55
CA GLU A 368 42.16 21.23 -32.36
C GLU A 368 41.00 22.09 -31.86
N SER A 369 41.30 22.85 -30.80
CA SER A 369 40.60 24.05 -30.30
C SER A 369 39.23 23.87 -29.63
N VAL A 370 38.76 24.66 -28.66
CA VAL A 370 39.27 25.67 -27.71
C VAL A 370 38.06 25.86 -26.78
N GLY A 371 38.29 26.19 -25.50
CA GLY A 371 37.25 26.30 -24.48
C GLY A 371 35.99 27.08 -24.88
N THR A 372 34.83 26.54 -24.51
CA THR A 372 33.60 27.31 -24.38
C THR A 372 32.80 26.76 -23.22
N SER A 373 32.63 27.61 -22.21
CA SER A 373 31.70 27.45 -21.11
C SER A 373 30.28 27.29 -21.67
N VAL A 374 29.54 26.30 -21.18
CA VAL A 374 28.11 26.15 -21.49
C VAL A 374 27.33 26.38 -20.19
N ASP A 375 26.74 27.56 -20.09
CA ASP A 375 25.74 27.91 -19.07
C ASP A 375 24.46 27.09 -19.32
N LEU A 376 24.04 26.33 -18.31
CA LEU A 376 22.76 25.66 -18.27
C LEU A 376 21.66 26.66 -17.88
N ASN A 377 21.06 27.30 -18.89
CA ASN A 377 19.84 28.08 -18.70
C ASN A 377 18.65 27.12 -18.45
N LEU A 378 18.17 27.10 -17.20
CA LEU A 378 16.88 26.54 -16.81
C LEU A 378 15.76 27.48 -17.32
N GLY A 379 15.20 27.16 -18.48
CA GLY A 379 14.04 27.85 -19.03
C GLY A 379 12.79 27.65 -18.17
N VAL A 380 12.12 28.76 -17.88
CA VAL A 380 10.83 28.86 -17.18
C VAL A 380 9.73 28.13 -17.95
N VAL A 381 9.01 27.23 -17.26
CA VAL A 381 7.85 26.49 -17.79
C VAL A 381 6.62 27.40 -17.79
N PRO A 382 5.86 27.53 -18.90
CA PRO A 382 4.59 28.26 -18.89
C PRO A 382 3.48 27.44 -18.20
N GLN A 383 2.67 28.12 -17.40
CA GLN A 383 1.50 27.54 -16.75
C GLN A 383 0.38 27.18 -17.76
N ARG A 384 -0.06 25.93 -17.66
CA ARG A 384 -1.43 25.39 -17.77
C ARG A 384 -2.29 25.75 -18.98
N ASN A 385 -2.61 24.70 -19.75
CA ASN A 385 -3.98 24.43 -20.19
C ASN A 385 -4.37 23.01 -19.75
N LEU A 386 -5.48 22.88 -19.02
CA LEU A 386 -6.05 21.60 -18.62
C LEU A 386 -6.69 20.91 -19.84
N ALA A 387 -6.56 19.60 -19.93
CA ALA A 387 -7.09 18.75 -20.99
C ALA A 387 -8.59 19.02 -21.31
N THR A 388 -8.93 18.96 -22.59
CA THR A 388 -10.28 19.20 -23.10
C THR A 388 -11.18 17.95 -22.98
N PRO A 389 -12.52 18.12 -22.95
CA PRO A 389 -13.49 17.04 -22.71
C PRO A 389 -13.52 15.86 -23.72
N SER A 390 -12.80 15.94 -24.85
CA SER A 390 -12.82 14.94 -25.94
C SER A 390 -12.18 13.61 -25.56
N ASP A 391 -11.15 13.62 -24.71
CA ASP A 391 -10.28 12.45 -24.51
C ASP A 391 -10.89 11.39 -23.58
N TRP A 392 -11.95 11.73 -22.84
CA TRP A 392 -12.67 10.80 -21.98
C TRP A 392 -13.79 10.04 -22.71
N GLN A 393 -14.25 10.56 -23.86
CA GLN A 393 -15.29 9.90 -24.67
C GLN A 393 -14.70 8.87 -25.63
N SER A 394 -13.44 9.03 -26.07
CA SER A 394 -12.75 8.08 -26.95
C SER A 394 -12.52 6.72 -26.27
N ILE A 395 -12.19 6.69 -24.97
CA ILE A 395 -12.02 5.44 -24.20
C ILE A 395 -13.34 4.63 -24.11
N SER A 396 -14.51 5.30 -24.19
CA SER A 396 -15.82 4.64 -24.10
C SER A 396 -16.36 4.12 -25.44
N GLN A 397 -15.77 4.50 -26.58
CA GLN A 397 -16.27 4.11 -27.90
C GLN A 397 -15.50 2.96 -28.54
N GLU A 398 -14.24 2.71 -28.15
CA GLU A 398 -13.40 1.64 -28.72
C GLU A 398 -13.56 0.25 -28.04
N SER A 399 -14.42 0.13 -27.02
CA SER A 399 -14.67 -1.12 -26.25
C SER A 399 -15.98 -1.84 -26.58
N LYS A 400 -16.58 -1.53 -27.74
CA LYS A 400 -17.61 -2.35 -28.41
C LYS A 400 -17.03 -2.95 -29.67
#